data_AF-A0A960DKX0-F1
#
_entry.id   AF-A0A960DKX0-F1
#
_cell.length_a   1.000
_cell.length_b   1.000
_cell.length_c   1.000
_cell.angle_alpha   90.00
_cell.angle_beta   90.00
_cell.angle_gamma   90.00
#
_symmetry.space_group_name_H-M   'P 1'
#
loop_
_entity.id
_entity.type
_entity.pdbx_description
1 polymer ?
#
loop_
_entity_poly.entity_id
_entity_poly.type
_entity_poly.pdbx_seq_one_letter_code
_entity_poly.pdbx_strand_id
1 'polypeptide(L)' 'MGYTKGLHELGDACYAYLQPDGSWGWSNAGLVVGDGASLLVDTLFDLKLTAEMLQAMQHATRVAPIATAVNTHANG' A
#
# COMPACT_ATOMS: atom_id res chain seq x y z
N MET A 1 15.37 -2.04 17.05
CA MET A 1 14.16 -1.22 16.81
C MET A 1 13.66 -1.57 15.43
N GLY A 2 12.40 -1.94 15.29
CA GLY A 2 11.78 -2.33 14.02
C GLY A 2 10.57 -1.45 13.70
N TYR A 3 10.11 -1.49 12.45
CA TYR A 3 8.87 -0.85 12.02
C TYR A 3 7.68 -1.77 12.30
N THR A 4 6.45 -1.22 12.36
CA THR A 4 5.24 -1.99 12.68
C THR A 4 4.43 -2.29 11.43
N LYS A 5 3.73 -3.44 11.43
CA LYS A 5 2.83 -3.84 10.33
C LYS A 5 1.68 -2.84 10.24
N GLY A 6 1.33 -2.42 9.02
CA GLY A 6 0.13 -1.63 8.77
C GLY A 6 0.38 -0.42 7.87
N LEU A 7 -0.65 0.43 7.76
CA LEU A 7 -0.62 1.65 6.97
C LEU A 7 -0.10 2.82 7.82
N HIS A 8 0.87 3.54 7.29
CA HIS A 8 1.51 4.70 7.92
C HIS A 8 1.35 5.91 7.01
N GLU A 9 0.88 7.02 7.56
CA GLU A 9 0.85 8.30 6.85
C GLU A 9 2.25 8.93 6.85
N LEU A 10 2.70 9.36 5.67
CA LEU A 10 4.02 9.96 5.46
C LEU A 10 3.95 11.48 5.31
N GLY A 11 2.75 12.05 5.19
CA GLY A 11 2.50 13.46 4.85
C GLY A 11 1.97 13.60 3.42
N ASP A 12 1.36 14.74 3.12
CA ASP A 12 0.87 15.11 1.78
C ASP A 12 0.04 14.03 1.10
N ALA A 13 -0.88 13.42 1.87
CA ALA A 13 -1.77 12.35 1.40
C ALA A 13 -1.04 11.12 0.83
N CYS A 14 0.23 10.93 1.20
CA CYS A 14 1.04 9.77 0.88
C CYS A 14 1.09 8.81 2.07
N TYR A 15 0.95 7.52 1.77
CA TYR A 15 0.95 6.45 2.77
C TYR A 15 1.87 5.31 2.36
N ALA A 16 2.47 4.65 3.34
CA ALA A 16 3.21 3.39 3.17
C ALA A 16 2.55 2.26 3.96
N TYR A 17 2.28 1.14 3.32
CA TYR A 17 1.94 -0.10 3.97
C TYR A 17 3.19 -0.93 4.21
N LEU A 18 3.52 -1.17 5.48
CA LEU A 18 4.75 -1.84 5.89
C LEU A 18 4.50 -3.25 6.40
N GLN A 19 5.41 -4.19 6.08
CA GLN A 19 5.35 -5.59 6.53
C GLN A 19 6.65 -6.02 7.24
N PRO A 20 6.73 -5.97 8.58
CA PRO A 20 7.86 -6.47 9.34
C PRO A 20 7.82 -8.01 9.46
N ASP A 21 8.94 -8.66 9.76
CA ASP A 21 10.31 -8.12 9.89
C ASP A 21 11.10 -8.08 8.57
N GLY A 22 10.47 -8.52 7.48
CA GLY A 22 11.06 -8.61 6.15
C GLY A 22 11.73 -9.96 5.91
N SER A 23 11.43 -10.58 4.77
CA SER A 23 12.09 -11.78 4.27
C SER A 23 11.85 -11.90 2.76
N TRP A 24 12.28 -12.98 2.14
CA TRP A 24 12.04 -13.22 0.72
C TRP A 24 10.54 -13.26 0.40
N GLY A 25 10.11 -12.52 -0.63
CA GLY A 25 8.69 -12.38 -1.00
C GLY A 25 7.89 -11.33 -0.20
N TRP A 26 8.50 -10.62 0.76
CA TRP A 26 7.83 -9.50 1.44
C TRP A 26 8.12 -8.18 0.72
N SER A 27 7.06 -7.45 0.38
CA SER A 27 7.13 -6.10 -0.17
C SER A 27 6.38 -5.10 0.70
N ASN A 28 6.68 -3.82 0.52
CA ASN A 28 5.82 -2.74 0.98
C ASN A 28 4.96 -2.27 -0.19
N ALA A 29 3.93 -1.48 0.09
CA ALA A 29 3.16 -0.80 -0.93
C ALA A 29 2.98 0.68 -0.58
N GLY A 30 2.79 1.50 -1.60
CA GLY A 30 2.50 2.93 -1.46
C GLY A 30 1.08 3.25 -1.87
N LEU A 31 0.48 4.25 -1.23
CA LEU A 31 -0.77 4.86 -1.67
C LEU A 31 -0.56 6.37 -1.75
N VAL A 32 -0.88 6.97 -2.90
CA VAL A 32 -0.97 8.42 -3.08
C VAL A 32 -2.43 8.76 -3.30
N VAL A 33 -3.01 9.52 -2.38
CA VAL A 33 -4.42 9.93 -2.44
C VAL A 33 -4.50 11.28 -3.14
N GLY A 34 -5.18 11.31 -4.29
CA GLY A 34 -5.43 12.53 -5.06
C GLY A 34 -6.85 13.07 -4.89
N ASP A 35 -7.19 14.08 -5.69
CA ASP A 35 -8.54 14.64 -5.73
C ASP A 35 -9.47 13.71 -6.53
N GLY A 36 -10.30 12.95 -5.81
CA GLY A 36 -11.30 12.02 -6.38
C GLY A 36 -10.75 10.69 -6.91
N ALA A 37 -9.44 10.49 -6.97
CA ALA A 37 -8.82 9.23 -7.35
C ALA A 37 -7.44 9.04 -6.69
N SER A 38 -7.07 7.79 -6.43
CA SER A 38 -5.79 7.40 -5.82
C SER A 38 -4.94 6.52 -6.73
N LEU A 39 -3.63 6.63 -6.56
CA LEU A 39 -2.61 5.78 -7.18
C LEU A 39 -2.09 4.78 -6.16
N LEU A 40 -2.18 3.49 -6.49
CA LEU A 40 -1.52 2.42 -5.75
C LEU A 40 -0.13 2.16 -6.36
N VAL A 41 0.88 2.07 -5.52
CA VAL A 41 2.25 1.70 -5.90
C VAL A 41 2.53 0.32 -5.34
N ASP A 42 2.74 -0.64 -6.24
CA ASP A 42 2.91 -2.06 -5.99
C ASP A 42 1.71 -2.77 -5.34
N THR A 43 1.59 -4.07 -5.61
CA THR A 43 0.75 -5.00 -4.85
C THR A 43 1.64 -5.90 -3.99
N LEU A 44 1.01 -6.70 -3.11
CA LEU A 44 1.75 -7.64 -2.29
C LEU A 44 1.82 -9.02 -2.96
N PHE A 45 2.69 -9.88 -2.43
CA PHE A 45 3.05 -11.18 -2.99
C PHE A 45 1.87 -12.06 -3.39
N ASP A 46 0.81 -12.04 -2.57
CA ASP A 46 -0.39 -12.82 -2.82
C ASP A 46 -1.67 -12.00 -2.63
N LEU A 47 -2.79 -12.63 -2.99
CA LEU A 47 -4.13 -12.05 -2.90
C LEU A 47 -4.56 -11.77 -1.46
N LYS A 48 -4.13 -12.59 -0.50
CA LYS A 48 -4.53 -12.46 0.91
C LYS A 48 -3.86 -11.24 1.53
N LEU A 49 -2.54 -11.11 1.35
CA LEU A 49 -1.76 -9.97 1.80
C LEU A 49 -2.28 -8.70 1.13
N THR A 50 -2.51 -8.73 -0.19
CA THR A 50 -3.06 -7.58 -0.91
C THR A 50 -4.45 -7.19 -0.38
N ALA A 51 -5.31 -8.16 -0.05
CA ALA A 51 -6.61 -7.87 0.57
C ALA A 51 -6.48 -7.24 1.97
N GLU A 52 -5.57 -7.73 2.82
CA GLU A 52 -5.30 -7.12 4.14
C GLU A 52 -4.80 -5.67 4.00
N MET A 53 -3.90 -5.41 3.05
CA MET A 53 -3.43 -4.07 2.72
C MET A 53 -4.55 -3.15 2.27
N LEU A 54 -5.40 -3.61 1.33
CA LEU A 54 -6.52 -2.82 0.83
C LEU A 54 -7.55 -2.51 1.92
N GLN A 55 -7.77 -3.41 2.87
CA GLN A 55 -8.59 -3.15 4.05
C GLN A 55 -7.98 -2.05 4.93
N ALA A 56 -6.67 -2.08 5.17
CA ALA A 56 -5.98 -1.02 5.92
C ALA A 56 -6.08 0.35 5.22
N MET A 57 -6.09 0.37 3.88
CA MET A 57 -6.23 1.59 3.07
C MET A 57 -7.67 2.12 2.97
N GLN A 58 -8.68 1.39 3.43
CA GLN A 58 -10.09 1.71 3.19
C GLN A 58 -10.51 3.09 3.71
N HIS A 59 -9.90 3.59 4.79
CA HIS A 59 -10.19 4.93 5.29
C HIS A 59 -9.77 6.01 4.29
N ALA A 60 -8.55 5.89 3.75
CA ALA A 60 -7.99 6.84 2.79
C ALA A 60 -8.67 6.74 1.41
N THR A 61 -9.05 5.55 0.98
CA THR A 61 -9.59 5.31 -0.38
C THR A 61 -11.10 5.46 -0.49
N ARG A 62 -11.82 5.71 0.61
CA ARG A 62 -13.28 5.90 0.58
C ARG A 62 -13.72 7.13 -0.20
N VAL A 63 -12.95 8.20 -0.11
CA VAL A 63 -13.24 9.48 -0.77
C VAL A 63 -12.61 9.54 -2.16
N ALA A 64 -11.43 8.94 -2.32
CA ALA A 64 -10.69 8.87 -3.57
C ALA A 64 -10.31 7.40 -3.85
N PRO A 65 -11.14 6.65 -4.60
CA PRO A 65 -10.88 5.24 -4.88
C PRO A 65 -9.58 5.03 -5.67
N ILE A 66 -8.96 3.86 -5.52
CA ILE A 66 -7.80 3.48 -6.33
C ILE A 66 -8.27 3.32 -7.78
N ALA A 67 -7.76 4.16 -8.67
CA ALA A 67 -8.07 4.14 -10.10
C ALA A 67 -6.87 3.72 -10.97
N THR A 68 -5.68 3.70 -10.38
CA THR A 68 -4.44 3.34 -11.07
C THR A 68 -3.55 2.54 -10.14
N ALA A 69 -2.92 1.51 -10.70
CA ALA A 69 -1.87 0.75 -10.04
C ALA A 69 -0.60 0.82 -10.89
N VAL A 70 0.53 1.08 -10.26
CA VAL A 70 1.84 1.07 -10.88
C VAL A 70 2.71 0.06 -10.15
N ASN A 71 3.19 -0.94 -10.88
CA ASN A 71 4.23 -1.83 -10.39
C ASN A 71 5.59 -1.19 -10.69
N THR A 72 6.40 -1.03 -9.65
CA THR A 72 7.72 -0.41 -9.72
C THR A 72 8.71 -1.27 -10.52
N HIS A 73 8.51 -2.58 -10.52
CA HIS A 73 9.32 -3.57 -11.23
C HIS A 73 8.53 -4.86 -11.47
N ALA A 74 9.06 -5.77 -12.28
CA ALA A 74 8.41 -7.01 -12.67
C ALA A 74 8.96 -8.21 -11.88
N ASN A 75 8.74 -8.20 -10.57
CA ASN A 75 9.15 -9.25 -9.65
C ASN A 75 7.95 -9.83 -8.89
N GLY A 76 8.14 -11.06 -8.40
CA GLY A 76 7.33 -11.67 -7.34
C GLY A 76 8.18 -11.74 -6.08
#